data_AF-A0A0Q5VTA6-F1
#
_entry.id   AF-A0A0Q5VTA6-F1
#
_cell.length_a   1.000
_cell.length_b   1.000
_cell.length_c   1.000
_cell.angle_alpha   90.00
_cell.angle_beta   90.00
_cell.angle_gamma   90.00
#
_symmetry.space_group_name_H-M   'P 1'
#
loop_
_entity.id
_entity.type
_entity.pdbx_description
1 polymer ?
#
loop_
_entity_poly.entity_id
_entity_poly.type
_entity_poly.pdbx_seq_one_letter_code
_entity_poly.pdbx_strand_id
1 'polypeptide(L)'
;MLRELENAAAVKRAARQRIADAVAHPSGDTAELAEHRAAHDIATARWVSLLRAANHDGHPVAVIARAAGVTAASVHYRLAATPPAV
;
A
#
# COMPACT_ATOMS: atom_id res chain seq x y z
N MET A 1 -8.29 1.78 13.24
CA MET A 1 -7.17 2.36 12.46
C MET A 1 -5.94 1.45 12.31
N LEU A 2 -5.06 1.26 13.31
CA LEU A 2 -3.79 0.50 13.11
C LEU A 2 -3.99 -0.95 12.62
N ARG A 3 -4.98 -1.67 13.17
CA ARG A 3 -5.33 -3.02 12.70
C ARG A 3 -5.88 -3.05 11.26
N GLU A 4 -6.57 -1.98 10.85
CA GLU A 4 -7.01 -1.85 9.45
C GLU A 4 -5.84 -1.56 8.51
N LEU A 5 -4.85 -0.79 8.98
CA LEU A 5 -3.61 -0.54 8.25
C LEU A 5 -2.79 -1.83 8.07
N GLU A 6 -2.74 -2.68 9.09
CA GLU A 6 -2.14 -4.03 9.01
C GLU A 6 -2.85 -4.90 7.95
N ASN A 7 -4.18 -4.94 7.99
CA ASN A 7 -4.97 -5.67 7.01
C ASN A 7 -4.75 -5.13 5.59
N ALA A 8 -4.74 -3.81 5.41
CA ALA A 8 -4.46 -3.18 4.12
C ALA A 8 -3.04 -3.47 3.62
N ALA A 9 -2.06 -3.54 4.52
CA ALA A 9 -0.69 -3.92 4.17
C ALA A 9 -0.61 -5.38 3.68
N ALA A 10 -1.34 -6.29 4.32
CA ALA A 10 -1.44 -7.68 3.89
C ALA A 10 -2.11 -7.80 2.50
N VAL A 11 -3.22 -7.10 2.27
CA VAL A 11 -3.92 -7.08 0.97
C VAL A 11 -3.03 -6.53 -0.14
N LYS A 12 -2.33 -5.41 0.09
CA LYS A 12 -1.37 -4.84 -0.86
C LYS A 12 -0.26 -5.83 -1.21
N ARG A 13 0.29 -6.53 -0.20
CA ARG A 13 1.34 -7.55 -0.41
C ARG A 13 0.82 -8.70 -1.26
N ALA A 14 -0.36 -9.22 -0.95
CA ALA A 14 -0.98 -10.29 -1.73
C ALA A 14 -1.25 -9.85 -3.19
N ALA A 15 -1.75 -8.63 -3.41
CA ALA A 15 -1.96 -8.09 -4.75
C ALA A 15 -0.63 -7.97 -5.53
N ARG A 16 0.44 -7.51 -4.87
CA ARG A 16 1.78 -7.46 -5.46
C ARG A 16 2.30 -8.86 -5.85
N GLN A 17 2.03 -9.87 -5.01
CA GLN A 17 2.42 -11.24 -5.30
C GLN A 17 1.73 -11.75 -6.58
N ARG A 18 0.43 -11.50 -6.75
CA ARG A 18 -0.29 -11.88 -7.99
C ARG A 18 0.31 -11.27 -9.25
N ILE A 19 0.74 -9.99 -9.18
CA ILE A 19 1.46 -9.35 -10.30
C ILE A 19 2.78 -10.10 -10.57
N ALA A 20 3.55 -10.40 -9.53
CA ALA A 20 4.82 -11.11 -9.68
C ALA A 20 4.61 -12.51 -10.28
N ASP A 21 3.58 -13.23 -9.83
CA ASP A 21 3.23 -14.56 -10.31
C ASP A 21 2.82 -14.53 -11.79
N ALA A 22 1.97 -13.56 -12.19
CA ALA A 22 1.55 -13.37 -13.57
C ALA A 22 2.72 -12.94 -14.49
N VAL A 23 3.67 -12.17 -13.98
CA VAL A 23 4.90 -11.82 -14.73
C VAL A 23 5.85 -13.02 -14.86
N ALA A 24 5.93 -13.87 -13.82
CA ALA A 24 6.79 -15.06 -13.84
C ALA A 24 6.23 -16.19 -14.72
N HIS A 25 4.91 -16.30 -14.84
CA HIS A 25 4.22 -17.28 -15.67
C HIS A 25 3.35 -16.57 -16.72
N PRO A 26 3.97 -15.96 -17.75
CA PRO A 26 3.23 -15.24 -18.76
C PRO A 26 2.36 -16.21 -19.56
N SER A 27 1.06 -16.23 -19.26
CA SER A 27 0.02 -16.96 -20.00
C SER A 27 -0.26 -16.34 -21.39
N GLY A 28 0.29 -15.16 -21.66
CA GLY A 28 -0.05 -14.33 -22.82
C GLY A 28 -1.28 -13.43 -22.58
N ASP A 29 -1.94 -13.56 -21.44
CA ASP A 29 -3.11 -12.76 -21.07
C ASP A 29 -2.68 -11.43 -20.45
N THR A 30 -2.63 -10.38 -21.29
CA THR A 30 -2.31 -9.02 -20.86
C THR A 30 -3.45 -8.38 -20.07
N ALA A 31 -4.69 -8.86 -20.20
CA ALA A 31 -5.84 -8.34 -19.46
C ALA A 31 -5.76 -8.76 -17.99
N GLU A 32 -5.44 -10.02 -17.72
CA GLU A 32 -5.24 -10.53 -16.35
C GLU A 32 -4.14 -9.74 -15.60
N LEU A 33 -3.01 -9.48 -16.25
CA LEU A 33 -1.94 -8.65 -15.65
C LEU A 33 -2.40 -7.21 -15.40
N ALA A 34 -3.20 -6.63 -16.30
CA ALA A 34 -3.76 -5.29 -16.11
C ALA A 34 -4.74 -5.25 -14.92
N GLU A 35 -5.59 -6.27 -14.76
CA GLU A 35 -6.49 -6.41 -13.62
C GLU A 35 -5.74 -6.53 -12.29
N HIS A 36 -4.68 -7.34 -12.25
CA HIS A 36 -3.83 -7.46 -11.06
C HIS A 36 -3.15 -6.15 -10.69
N ARG A 37 -2.70 -5.37 -11.70
CA ARG A 37 -2.15 -4.02 -11.49
C ARG A 37 -3.20 -3.06 -10.93
N ALA A 38 -4.39 -3.03 -11.51
CA ALA A 38 -5.48 -2.19 -11.02
C ALA A 38 -5.86 -2.53 -9.57
N ALA A 39 -5.95 -3.82 -9.22
CA ALA A 39 -6.22 -4.28 -7.87
C ALA A 39 -5.11 -3.87 -6.87
N HIS A 40 -3.84 -3.97 -7.29
CA HIS A 40 -2.71 -3.50 -6.49
C HIS A 40 -2.73 -1.98 -6.25
N ASP A 41 -3.11 -1.20 -7.27
CA ASP A 41 -3.17 0.26 -7.16
C ASP A 41 -4.29 0.70 -6.21
N ILE A 42 -5.47 0.08 -6.29
CA ILE A 42 -6.57 0.29 -5.34
C ILE A 42 -6.12 -0.07 -3.91
N ALA A 43 -5.49 -1.23 -3.71
CA ALA A 43 -4.98 -1.65 -2.41
C ALA A 43 -3.92 -0.67 -1.86
N THR A 44 -3.05 -0.16 -2.74
CA THR A 44 -2.02 0.83 -2.40
C THR A 44 -2.65 2.16 -2.00
N ALA A 45 -3.64 2.66 -2.74
CA ALA A 45 -4.34 3.90 -2.42
C ALA A 45 -5.03 3.83 -1.06
N ARG A 46 -5.74 2.73 -0.77
CA ARG A 46 -6.36 2.50 0.54
C ARG A 46 -5.31 2.45 1.66
N TRP A 47 -4.22 1.73 1.44
CA TRP A 47 -3.14 1.61 2.43
C TRP A 47 -2.46 2.96 2.70
N VAL A 48 -2.24 3.80 1.68
CA VAL A 48 -1.73 5.18 1.86
C VAL A 48 -2.71 6.05 2.63
N SER A 49 -4.01 5.95 2.34
CA SER A 49 -5.05 6.69 3.06
C SER A 49 -5.07 6.37 4.56
N LEU A 50 -5.05 5.07 4.92
CA LEU A 50 -5.00 4.62 6.32
C LEU A 50 -3.70 5.03 7.02
N LEU A 51 -2.57 5.02 6.31
CA LEU A 51 -1.30 5.51 6.84
C LEU A 51 -1.38 7.00 7.19
N ARG A 52 -2.01 7.82 6.34
CA ARG A 52 -2.22 9.25 6.58
C ARG A 52 -3.19 9.49 7.73
N ALA A 53 -4.30 8.75 7.77
CA ALA A 53 -5.26 8.84 8.87
C ALA A 53 -4.59 8.50 10.21
N ALA A 54 -3.81 7.43 10.28
CA ALA A 54 -3.08 7.08 11.49
C ALA A 54 -2.09 8.18 11.94
N ASN A 55 -1.44 8.87 10.99
CA ASN A 55 -0.57 10.00 11.30
C ASN A 55 -1.38 11.22 11.79
N HIS A 56 -2.54 11.49 11.19
CA HIS A 56 -3.45 12.55 11.61
C HIS A 56 -3.99 12.31 13.02
N ASP A 57 -4.29 11.06 13.37
CA ASP A 57 -4.70 10.62 14.71
C ASP A 57 -3.56 10.70 15.75
N GLY A 58 -2.36 11.14 15.35
CA GLY A 58 -1.22 11.36 16.25
C GLY A 58 -0.43 10.09 16.59
N HIS A 59 -0.63 8.97 15.88
CA HIS A 59 0.15 7.78 16.13
C HIS A 59 1.64 8.00 15.80
N PRO A 60 2.58 7.50 16.63
CA PRO A 60 4.00 7.62 16.34
C PRO A 60 4.38 6.93 15.03
N VAL A 61 5.27 7.56 14.25
CA VAL A 61 5.72 7.03 12.94
C VAL A 61 6.25 5.59 13.05
N ALA A 62 6.97 5.26 14.13
CA ALA A 62 7.46 3.90 14.35
C ALA A 62 6.33 2.85 14.48
N VAL A 63 5.21 3.23 15.11
CA VAL A 63 4.03 2.36 15.26
C VAL A 63 3.31 2.21 13.91
N ILE A 64 3.14 3.32 13.19
CA ILE A 64 2.56 3.32 11.83
C ILE A 64 3.41 2.44 10.90
N ALA A 65 4.74 2.59 10.94
CA ALA A 65 5.67 1.83 10.10
C ALA A 65 5.55 0.31 10.36
N ARG A 66 5.47 -0.08 11.63
CA ARG A 66 5.27 -1.48 12.03
C ARG A 66 3.95 -2.02 11.49
N ALA A 67 2.84 -1.33 11.74
CA ALA A 67 1.52 -1.73 11.25
C ALA A 67 1.45 -1.79 9.71
N ALA A 68 2.08 -0.83 9.04
CA ALA A 68 2.11 -0.74 7.59
C ALA A 68 3.10 -1.73 6.93
N GLY A 69 3.95 -2.41 7.71
CA GLY A 69 4.95 -3.35 7.22
C GLY A 69 6.04 -2.70 6.37
N VAL A 70 6.46 -1.48 6.71
CA VAL A 70 7.48 -0.70 6.00
C VAL A 70 8.44 -0.01 6.97
N THR A 71 9.52 0.56 6.46
CA THR A 71 10.45 1.37 7.28
C THR A 71 9.85 2.73 7.64
N ALA A 72 10.35 3.37 8.70
CA ALA A 72 9.96 4.74 9.05
C ALA A 72 10.24 5.74 7.91
N ALA A 73 11.37 5.60 7.21
CA ALA A 73 11.69 6.41 6.03
C ALA A 73 10.62 6.28 4.93
N SER A 74 10.10 5.07 4.71
CA SER A 74 8.99 4.81 3.78
C SER A 74 7.68 5.49 4.18
N VAL A 75 7.45 5.71 5.48
CA VAL A 75 6.30 6.46 5.99
C VAL A 75 6.51 7.95 5.72
N HIS A 76 7.66 8.50 6.12
CA HIS A 76 7.99 9.92 5.88
C HIS A 76 7.90 10.31 4.40
N TYR A 77 8.45 9.48 3.50
CA TYR A 77 8.36 9.71 2.06
C TYR A 77 6.90 9.83 1.59
N ARG A 78 6.00 8.98 2.08
CA ARG A 78 4.58 8.96 1.67
C ARG A 78 3.74 10.07 2.28
N LEU A 79 4.15 10.56 3.44
CA LEU A 79 3.56 11.76 4.04
C LEU A 79 4.01 13.01 3.28
N ALA A 80 5.29 13.08 2.89
CA ALA A 80 5.87 14.21 2.15
C ALA A 80 5.41 14.30 0.68
N ALA A 81 5.11 13.18 0.02
CA ALA A 81 4.63 13.14 -1.36
C ALA A 81 3.19 13.68 -1.56
N THR A 82 2.66 14.41 -0.58
CA THR A 82 1.34 15.05 -0.66
C THR A 82 1.52 16.46 -1.21
N PRO A 83 0.94 16.82 -2.38
CA PRO A 83 0.92 18.22 -2.80
C PRO A 83 0.20 19.06 -1.73
N PRO A 84 0.60 20.32 -1.49
CA PRO A 84 -0.15 21.20 -0.60
C PRO A 84 -1.60 21.29 -1.11
N ALA A 85 -2.56 21.22 -0.19
CA ALA A 85 -3.95 21.52 -0.52
C ALA A 85 -4.00 22.92 -1.14
N VAL A 86 -4.47 23.00 -2.39
CA VAL A 86 -4.76 24.26 -3.09
C VAL A 86 -6.09 24.80 -2.57
#